data_AF-A0A6I1W8B3-F1
#
_entry.id   AF-A0A6I1W8B3-F1
#
_cell.length_a   1.000
_cell.length_b   1.000
_cell.length_c   1.000
_cell.angle_alpha   90.00
_cell.angle_beta   90.00
_cell.angle_gamma   90.00
#
_symmetry.space_group_name_H-M   'P 1'
#
loop_
_entity.id
_entity.type
_entity.pdbx_description
1 polymer ?
#
loop_
_entity_poly.entity_id
_entity_poly.type
_entity_poly.pdbx_seq_one_letter_code
_entity_poly.pdbx_strand_id
1 'polypeptide(L)'
;IGLGGNFAQATPDSPRTAEALRNCDLTVQISTKLNRSHLMHGKEALILPCLGRTDIDHQAEGPQAVTVEDSFSMVHASNGQLKAL
;
A
#
# COMPACT_ATOMS: atom_id res chain seq x y z
N ILE A 1 -1.79 -2.56 -11.67
CA ILE A 1 -1.23 -2.99 -10.37
C ILE A 1 -0.86 -1.72 -9.60
N GLY A 2 -1.25 -1.61 -8.33
CA GLY A 2 -0.88 -0.49 -7.46
C GLY A 2 -0.06 -0.96 -6.26
N LEU A 3 1.04 -0.25 -5.97
CA LEU A 3 1.92 -0.50 -4.83
C LEU A 3 1.83 0.65 -3.84
N GLY A 4 1.21 0.41 -2.68
CA GLY A 4 1.08 1.37 -1.58
C GLY A 4 0.24 2.63 -1.87
N GLY A 5 -0.24 2.84 -3.09
CA GLY A 5 -0.90 4.06 -3.53
C GLY A 5 -2.43 4.06 -3.34
N ASN A 6 -2.97 5.21 -2.91
CA ASN A 6 -4.40 5.52 -2.99
C ASN A 6 -4.70 6.24 -4.30
N PHE A 7 -4.55 5.54 -5.44
CA PHE A 7 -4.70 6.11 -6.79
C PHE A 7 -6.05 6.80 -7.02
N ALA A 8 -7.14 6.27 -6.48
CA ALA A 8 -8.46 6.85 -6.69
C ALA A 8 -8.60 8.26 -6.11
N GLN A 9 -7.74 8.62 -5.14
CA GLN A 9 -7.74 9.93 -4.48
C GLN A 9 -6.49 10.77 -4.79
N ALA A 10 -5.35 10.13 -5.05
CA ALA A 10 -4.08 10.81 -5.28
C ALA A 10 -3.97 11.41 -6.70
N THR A 11 -4.73 10.89 -7.66
CA THR A 11 -4.76 11.44 -9.03
C THR A 11 -5.62 12.71 -9.12
N PRO A 12 -5.18 13.74 -9.87
CA PRO A 12 -5.84 15.05 -9.92
C PRO A 12 -7.26 15.05 -10.50
N ASP A 13 -7.60 14.10 -11.38
CA ASP A 13 -8.95 13.92 -11.94
C ASP A 13 -9.56 12.61 -11.43
N SER A 14 -10.17 12.67 -10.24
CA SER A 14 -10.71 11.49 -9.57
C SER A 14 -11.85 10.80 -10.34
N PRO A 15 -12.84 11.52 -10.93
CA PRO A 15 -13.88 10.87 -11.73
C PRO A 15 -13.32 10.07 -12.90
N ARG A 16 -12.40 10.65 -13.67
CA ARG A 16 -11.76 9.99 -14.81
C ARG A 16 -10.90 8.81 -14.36
N THR A 17 -10.17 8.95 -13.27
CA THR A 17 -9.35 7.86 -12.73
C THR A 17 -10.19 6.71 -12.24
N ALA A 18 -11.31 6.99 -11.55
CA ALA A 18 -12.23 5.96 -11.09
C ALA A 18 -12.88 5.20 -12.26
N GLU A 19 -13.22 5.90 -13.35
CA GLU A 19 -13.70 5.27 -14.59
C GLU A 19 -12.63 4.37 -15.21
N ALA A 20 -11.40 4.87 -15.34
CA ALA A 20 -10.29 4.09 -15.88
C ALA A 20 -10.01 2.83 -15.05
N LEU A 21 -10.03 2.94 -13.71
CA LEU A 21 -9.86 1.81 -12.80
C LEU A 21 -10.97 0.76 -12.96
N ARG A 22 -12.23 1.19 -13.11
CA ARG A 22 -13.37 0.29 -13.35
C ARG A 22 -13.28 -0.44 -14.69
N ASN A 23 -12.63 0.15 -15.68
CA ASN A 23 -12.46 -0.46 -17.00
C ASN A 23 -11.35 -1.52 -17.05
N CYS A 24 -10.54 -1.67 -15.99
CA CYS A 24 -9.54 -2.74 -15.91
C CYS A 24 -10.22 -4.11 -15.71
N ASP A 25 -9.72 -5.14 -16.39
CA ASP A 25 -10.17 -6.52 -16.14
C ASP A 25 -9.76 -7.00 -14.74
N LEU A 26 -8.52 -6.68 -14.33
CA LEU A 26 -7.99 -7.02 -13.00
C LEU A 26 -7.28 -5.82 -12.38
N THR A 27 -7.63 -5.50 -11.14
CA THR A 27 -6.90 -4.57 -10.29
C THR A 27 -6.26 -5.30 -9.11
N VAL A 28 -4.94 -5.20 -8.99
CA VAL A 28 -4.19 -5.73 -7.85
C VAL A 28 -3.66 -4.55 -7.04
N GLN A 29 -3.96 -4.53 -5.73
CA GLN A 29 -3.50 -3.51 -4.80
C GLN A 29 -2.66 -4.16 -3.71
N ILE A 30 -1.36 -3.85 -3.70
CA ILE A 30 -0.44 -4.24 -2.62
C ILE A 30 -0.49 -3.12 -1.59
N SER A 31 -0.98 -3.40 -0.39
CA SER A 31 -1.39 -2.34 0.54
C SER A 31 -1.14 -2.71 1.99
N THR A 32 -0.66 -1.73 2.75
CA THR A 32 -0.46 -1.85 4.20
C THR A 32 -1.75 -1.63 4.98
N LYS A 33 -2.70 -0.86 4.41
CA LYS A 33 -4.03 -0.53 4.95
C LYS A 33 -5.04 -0.35 3.80
N LEU A 34 -6.33 -0.46 4.11
CA LEU A 34 -7.40 -0.16 3.16
C LEU A 34 -7.50 1.34 2.86
N ASN A 35 -7.84 1.70 1.62
CA ASN A 35 -7.95 3.06 1.11
C ASN A 35 -9.01 3.15 -0.02
N ARG A 36 -9.17 4.33 -0.63
CA ARG A 36 -10.23 4.59 -1.63
C ARG A 36 -10.10 3.76 -2.90
N SER A 37 -8.89 3.41 -3.32
CA SER A 37 -8.65 2.55 -4.49
C SER A 37 -9.23 1.16 -4.35
N HIS A 38 -9.38 0.63 -3.13
CA HIS A 38 -10.01 -0.68 -2.92
C HIS A 38 -11.53 -0.66 -3.15
N LEU A 39 -12.15 0.51 -3.16
CA LEU A 39 -13.58 0.70 -3.46
C LEU A 39 -13.84 1.05 -4.92
N MET A 40 -12.81 1.44 -5.67
CA MET A 40 -12.87 1.83 -7.08
C MET A 40 -12.03 0.85 -7.90
N HIS A 41 -12.43 -0.42 -7.88
CA HIS A 41 -11.69 -1.53 -8.50
C HIS A 41 -12.22 -1.89 -9.90
N GLY A 42 -11.46 -2.71 -10.61
CA GLY A 42 -11.83 -3.26 -11.93
C GLY A 42 -12.88 -4.36 -11.84
N LYS A 43 -13.03 -5.16 -12.90
CA LYS A 43 -13.98 -6.29 -12.91
C LYS A 43 -13.63 -7.33 -11.86
N GLU A 44 -12.34 -7.63 -11.70
CA GLU A 44 -11.78 -8.44 -10.63
C GLU A 44 -10.80 -7.63 -9.78
N ALA A 45 -10.70 -7.98 -8.50
CA ALA A 45 -9.88 -7.26 -7.53
C ALA A 45 -9.14 -8.20 -6.58
N LEU A 46 -7.84 -7.98 -6.44
CA LEU A 46 -7.01 -8.61 -5.41
C LEU A 46 -6.41 -7.54 -4.51
N ILE A 47 -6.56 -7.73 -3.20
CA ILE A 47 -5.83 -6.96 -2.19
C ILE A 47 -4.77 -7.91 -1.64
N LEU A 48 -3.51 -7.51 -1.76
CA LEU A 48 -2.36 -8.24 -1.25
C LEU A 48 -1.81 -7.47 -0.04
N PRO A 49 -2.12 -7.90 1.20
CA PRO A 49 -1.62 -7.25 2.40
C PRO A 49 -0.09 -7.29 2.42
N CYS A 50 0.54 -6.18 2.82
CA CYS A 50 1.97 -6.12 3.07
C CYS A 50 2.25 -5.38 4.38
N LEU A 51 3.44 -5.61 4.93
CA LEU A 51 3.90 -4.89 6.11
C LEU A 51 4.24 -3.43 5.74
N GLY A 52 3.81 -2.49 6.57
CA GLY A 52 4.29 -1.12 6.55
C GLY A 52 5.48 -0.94 7.48
N ARG A 53 6.19 0.19 7.33
CA ARG A 53 7.34 0.53 8.20
C ARG A 53 7.03 0.55 9.71
N THR A 54 5.77 0.73 10.07
CA THR A 54 5.33 0.78 11.46
C THR A 54 4.96 -0.59 12.02
N ASP A 55 4.82 -1.60 11.16
CA ASP A 55 4.48 -2.95 11.59
C ASP A 55 5.75 -3.68 12.00
N ILE A 56 5.66 -4.52 13.04
CA ILE A 56 6.78 -5.36 13.49
C ILE A 56 7.00 -6.46 12.46
N ASP A 57 8.18 -6.47 11.85
CA ASP A 57 8.58 -7.47 10.87
C ASP A 57 9.12 -8.72 11.58
N HIS A 58 8.28 -9.75 11.73
CA HIS A 58 8.66 -11.01 12.35
C HIS A 58 9.27 -11.96 11.31
N GLN A 59 10.60 -12.13 11.37
CA GLN A 59 11.35 -13.08 10.57
C GLN A 59 11.64 -14.36 11.36
N ALA A 60 12.15 -15.39 10.68
CA ALA A 60 12.45 -16.69 11.30
C ALA A 60 13.47 -16.58 12.47
N GLU A 61 14.40 -15.63 12.40
CA GLU A 61 15.44 -15.40 13.41
C GLU A 61 15.04 -14.36 14.48
N GLY A 62 13.84 -13.78 14.37
CA GLY A 62 13.33 -12.75 15.28
C GLY A 62 12.87 -11.48 14.57
N PRO A 63 12.52 -10.43 15.33
CA PRO A 63 12.12 -9.14 14.77
C PRO A 63 13.25 -8.49 13.96
N GLN A 64 12.95 -8.06 12.75
CA GLN A 64 13.88 -7.41 11.84
C GLN A 64 13.59 -5.91 11.72
N ALA A 65 14.64 -5.09 11.63
CA ALA A 65 14.52 -3.68 11.29
C ALA A 65 14.50 -3.47 9.77
N VAL A 66 13.60 -2.61 9.28
CA VAL A 66 13.56 -2.19 7.87
C VAL A 66 14.16 -0.80 7.71
N THR A 67 14.95 -0.57 6.66
CA THR A 67 15.47 0.77 6.35
C THR A 67 14.40 1.62 5.67
N VAL A 68 14.23 2.86 6.10
CA VAL A 68 13.29 3.82 5.51
C VAL A 68 13.97 5.14 5.22
N GLU A 69 13.49 5.84 4.19
CA GLU A 69 13.83 7.23 3.89
C GLU A 69 12.66 8.12 4.35
N ASP A 70 12.97 9.26 4.96
CA ASP A 70 11.97 10.28 5.30
C ASP A 70 11.98 11.47 4.31
N SER A 71 11.09 12.43 4.52
CA SER A 71 10.97 13.61 3.64
C SER A 71 12.20 14.52 3.63
N PHE A 72 13.17 14.30 4.52
CA PHE A 72 14.43 15.03 4.56
C PHE A 72 15.58 14.20 3.96
N SER A 73 15.26 13.11 3.25
CA SER A 73 16.21 12.19 2.63
C SER A 73 17.16 11.52 3.62
N MET A 74 16.72 11.34 4.88
CA MET A 74 17.50 10.62 5.88
C MET A 74 17.13 9.14 5.90
N VAL A 75 18.12 8.27 5.65
CA VAL A 75 17.95 6.82 5.75
C VAL A 75 18.21 6.36 7.17
N HIS A 76 17.24 5.68 7.78
CA HIS A 76 17.34 5.14 9.14
C HIS A 76 16.58 3.82 9.30
N ALA A 77 16.89 3.08 10.35
CA ALA A 77 16.23 1.82 10.68
C ALA A 77 14.88 2.07 11.37
N SER A 78 13.86 1.30 11.00
CA SER A 78 12.56 1.24 11.65
C SER A 78 12.30 -0.18 12.16
N ASN A 79 12.12 -0.33 13.47
CA ASN A 79 11.86 -1.64 14.09
C ASN A 79 10.37 -2.03 14.12
N GLY A 80 9.48 -1.15 13.64
CA GLY A 80 8.04 -1.29 13.85
C GLY A 80 7.63 -1.15 15.32
N GLN A 81 6.36 -0.86 15.56
CA GLN A 81 5.75 -0.84 16.90
C GLN A 81 4.33 -1.42 16.91
N LEU A 82 3.73 -1.60 15.73
CA LEU A 82 2.38 -2.10 15.57
C LEU A 82 2.40 -3.58 15.22
N LYS A 83 1.39 -4.30 15.70
CA LYS A 83 1.10 -5.63 15.16
C LYS A 83 0.50 -5.46 13.76
N ALA A 84 0.95 -6.30 12.82
CA ALA A 84 0.35 -6.34 11.49
C ALA A 84 -1.16 -6.56 11.57
N LEU A 85 -1.90 -5.91 10.66
CA LEU A 85 -3.36 -6.05 10.53
C LEU A 85 -3.73 -7.28 9.70
#